data_AF-A0A0M4UVN2-F1
#
_entry.id   AF-A0A0M4UVN2-F1
#
_cell.length_a   1.000
_cell.length_b   1.000
_cell.length_c   1.000
_cell.angle_alpha   90.00
_cell.angle_beta   90.00
_cell.angle_gamma   90.00
#
_symmetry.space_group_name_H-M   'P 1'
#
loop_
_entity.id
_entity.type
_entity.pdbx_description
1 polymer ?
#
loop_
_entity_poly.entity_id
_entity_poly.type
_entity_poly.pdbx_seq_one_letter_code
_entity_poly.pdbx_strand_id
1 'polypeptide(L)'
;YGHFFVEHNKGHHRDVATPEDPATSRMGESIYKFSLREIPGAFKRAWNLEKVRLERLNKGVWSLDNEIISPLLITIVLYTSLLLAFGPDPKLLVFLPIQIAFGWWQLTSANYIEHYGLLREKMADGRYERAQPRHSWNSNHIASNLILFHLQRHSDHHANP
;
A
#
# COMPACT_ATOMS: atom_id res chain seq x y z
N TYR A 1 2.84 -7.89 -2.73
CA TYR A 1 2.36 -6.70 -1.99
C TYR A 1 1.51 -7.07 -0.77
N GLY A 2 1.71 -8.25 -0.16
CA GLY A 2 0.87 -8.68 0.97
C GLY A 2 1.02 -7.85 2.24
N HIS A 3 2.05 -7.02 2.35
CA HIS A 3 2.23 -6.09 3.45
C HIS A 3 1.32 -4.84 3.36
N PHE A 4 0.71 -4.60 2.20
CA PHE A 4 -0.04 -3.37 1.94
C PHE A 4 -1.19 -3.19 2.92
N PHE A 5 -1.98 -4.23 3.23
CA PHE A 5 -3.11 -4.05 4.13
C PHE A 5 -2.69 -3.63 5.55
N VAL A 6 -1.53 -4.09 6.02
CA VAL A 6 -0.96 -3.64 7.30
C VAL A 6 -0.59 -2.17 7.21
N GLU A 7 0.18 -1.81 6.18
CA GLU A 7 0.65 -0.45 5.95
C GLU A 7 -0.49 0.52 5.79
N HIS A 8 -1.42 0.18 4.91
CA HIS A 8 -2.55 0.98 4.51
C HIS A 8 -3.47 1.26 5.71
N ASN A 9 -3.91 0.20 6.39
CA ASN A 9 -4.88 0.28 7.49
C ASN A 9 -4.28 0.89 8.75
N LYS A 10 -3.07 0.48 9.15
CA LYS A 10 -2.46 0.86 10.43
C LYS A 10 -1.49 2.05 10.31
N GLY A 11 -1.05 2.37 9.10
CA GLY A 11 -0.09 3.42 8.79
C GLY A 11 -0.70 4.53 7.96
N HIS A 12 -1.00 4.27 6.69
CA HIS A 12 -1.41 5.29 5.73
C HIS A 12 -2.64 6.04 6.20
N HIS A 13 -3.75 5.37 6.59
CA HIS A 13 -4.94 6.09 7.09
C HIS A 13 -4.65 7.04 8.27
N ARG A 14 -3.67 6.72 9.12
CA ARG A 14 -3.27 7.58 10.24
C ARG A 14 -2.51 8.82 9.78
N ASP A 15 -1.54 8.63 8.88
CA ASP A 15 -0.57 9.66 8.48
C ASP A 15 -0.83 10.18 7.05
N VAL A 16 -1.98 9.85 6.44
CA VAL A 16 -2.36 10.29 5.09
C VAL A 16 -2.23 11.79 4.97
N ALA A 17 -1.71 12.25 3.84
CA ALA A 17 -1.37 13.65 3.57
C ALA A 17 -0.37 14.24 4.58
N THR A 18 0.57 13.46 5.11
CA THR A 18 1.70 13.99 5.89
C THR A 18 3.05 13.58 5.28
N PRO A 19 4.16 14.29 5.57
CA PRO A 19 5.49 13.95 5.06
C PRO A 19 6.02 12.57 5.47
N GLU A 20 5.52 12.02 6.57
CA GLU A 20 5.90 10.72 7.13
C GLU A 20 5.24 9.54 6.41
N ASP A 21 4.18 9.79 5.64
CA ASP A 21 3.46 8.76 4.91
C ASP A 21 4.12 8.47 3.54
N PRO A 22 4.60 7.23 3.31
CA PRO A 22 5.21 6.87 2.04
C PRO A 22 4.21 6.97 0.87
N ALA A 23 2.93 6.72 1.12
CA ALA A 23 1.86 6.73 0.11
C ALA A 23 1.32 8.15 -0.21
N THR A 24 1.75 9.18 0.51
CA THR A 24 1.45 10.58 0.17
C THR A 24 2.44 11.08 -0.89
N SER A 25 1.95 11.29 -2.11
CA SER A 25 2.73 11.86 -3.21
C SER A 25 2.88 13.37 -3.10
N ARG A 26 4.09 13.87 -3.30
CA ARG A 26 4.42 15.28 -3.09
C ARG A 26 4.07 16.12 -4.31
N MET A 27 3.76 17.40 -4.09
CA MET A 27 3.56 18.35 -5.19
C MET A 27 4.80 18.41 -6.07
N GLY A 28 4.63 18.22 -7.38
CA GLY A 28 5.73 18.18 -8.36
C GLY A 28 6.53 16.87 -8.40
N GLU A 29 6.19 15.86 -7.59
CA GLU A 29 6.86 14.56 -7.64
C GLU A 29 6.37 13.77 -8.87
N SER A 30 7.29 13.27 -9.69
CA SER A 30 6.93 12.35 -10.78
C SER A 30 6.53 10.99 -10.22
N ILE A 31 5.60 10.29 -10.88
CA ILE A 31 5.17 8.94 -10.50
C ILE A 31 6.33 7.95 -10.33
N TYR A 32 7.41 8.08 -11.11
CA TYR A 32 8.59 7.20 -11.00
C TYR A 32 9.36 7.43 -9.70
N LYS A 33 9.66 8.69 -9.36
CA LYS A 33 10.29 9.07 -8.07
C LYS A 33 9.42 8.66 -6.89
N PHE A 34 8.10 8.87 -7.00
CA PHE A 34 7.13 8.43 -6.01
C PHE A 34 7.20 6.92 -5.82
N SER A 35 7.14 6.13 -6.88
CA SER A 35 7.15 4.66 -6.82
C SER A 35 8.42 4.10 -6.16
N LEU A 36 9.57 4.70 -6.46
CA LEU A 36 10.86 4.32 -5.84
C LEU A 36 10.92 4.66 -4.35
N ARG A 37 10.10 5.59 -3.87
CA ARG A 37 9.99 5.98 -2.46
C ARG A 37 8.90 5.18 -1.74
N GLU A 38 7.72 5.08 -2.35
CA GLU A 38 6.51 4.50 -1.77
C GLU A 38 6.67 3.00 -1.57
N ILE A 39 7.01 2.22 -2.61
CA ILE A 39 7.06 0.75 -2.54
C ILE A 39 7.99 0.24 -1.41
N PRO A 40 9.28 0.63 -1.34
CA PRO A 40 10.15 0.19 -0.25
C PRO A 40 9.80 0.86 1.09
N GLY A 41 9.26 2.07 1.08
CA GLY A 41 8.83 2.79 2.28
C GLY A 41 7.64 2.10 2.95
N ALA A 42 6.65 1.70 2.16
CA ALA A 42 5.47 0.97 2.58
C ALA A 42 5.85 -0.37 3.21
N PHE A 43 6.72 -1.16 2.55
CA PHE A 43 7.20 -2.41 3.12
C PHE A 43 7.92 -2.23 4.46
N LYS A 44 8.86 -1.28 4.55
CA LYS A 44 9.59 -1.00 5.80
C LYS A 44 8.64 -0.58 6.93
N ARG A 45 7.67 0.27 6.62
CA ARG A 45 6.69 0.76 7.59
C ARG A 45 5.77 -0.36 8.06
N ALA A 46 5.24 -1.17 7.15
CA ALA A 46 4.45 -2.35 7.47
C ALA A 46 5.20 -3.32 8.39
N TRP A 47 6.46 -3.63 8.05
CA TRP A 47 7.28 -4.54 8.84
C TRP A 47 7.53 -4.02 10.26
N ASN A 48 7.79 -2.71 10.39
CA ASN A 48 7.95 -2.07 11.69
C ASN A 48 6.66 -2.07 12.51
N LEU A 49 5.50 -1.83 11.89
CA LEU A 49 4.19 -1.90 12.56
C LEU A 49 3.93 -3.31 13.11
N GLU A 50 4.21 -4.35 12.31
CA GLU A 50 4.06 -5.73 12.75
C GLU A 50 5.08 -6.11 13.83
N LYS A 51 6.32 -5.64 13.72
CA LYS A 51 7.33 -5.83 14.76
C LYS A 51 6.82 -5.29 16.11
N VAL A 52 6.34 -4.04 16.14
CA VAL A 52 5.82 -3.42 17.37
C VAL A 52 4.59 -4.18 17.91
N ARG A 53 3.69 -4.64 17.02
CA ARG A 53 2.52 -5.42 17.44
C ARG A 53 2.92 -6.75 18.06
N LEU A 54 3.85 -7.48 17.44
CA LEU A 54 4.30 -8.80 17.89
C LEU A 54 5.13 -8.72 19.17
N GLU A 55 5.95 -7.68 19.34
CA GLU A 55 6.67 -7.40 20.58
C GLU A 55 5.70 -7.26 21.77
N ARG A 56 4.58 -6.53 21.59
CA ARG A 56 3.52 -6.42 22.62
C ARG A 56 2.84 -7.75 22.94
N LEU A 57 2.90 -8.72 22.02
CA LEU A 57 2.35 -10.06 22.19
C LEU A 57 3.41 -11.08 22.63
N ASN A 58 4.65 -10.66 22.91
CA ASN A 58 5.80 -11.52 23.20
C ASN A 58 6.05 -12.59 22.11
N LYS A 59 5.84 -12.22 20.84
CA LYS A 59 6.06 -13.09 19.67
C LYS A 59 7.20 -12.58 18.80
N GLY A 60 7.88 -13.50 18.11
CA GLY A 60 8.93 -13.16 17.16
C GLY A 60 8.38 -12.64 15.82
N VAL A 61 9.15 -11.79 15.14
CA VAL A 61 8.78 -11.19 13.83
C VAL A 61 8.60 -12.20 12.70
N TRP A 62 9.16 -13.40 12.83
CA TRP A 62 9.02 -14.49 11.85
C TRP A 62 7.89 -15.48 12.20
N SER A 63 7.08 -15.19 13.22
CA SER A 63 5.93 -16.02 13.57
C SER A 63 4.85 -15.98 12.49
N LEU A 64 4.03 -17.04 12.40
CA LEU A 64 2.86 -17.08 11.52
C LEU A 64 1.77 -16.06 11.92
N ASP A 65 1.87 -15.52 13.14
CA ASP A 65 1.04 -14.40 13.57
C ASP A 65 1.42 -13.08 12.89
N ASN A 66 2.59 -12.97 12.27
CA ASN A 66 2.94 -11.82 11.46
C ASN A 66 2.04 -11.79 10.21
N GLU A 67 1.24 -10.74 10.13
CA GLU A 67 0.24 -10.52 9.09
C GLU A 67 0.85 -10.42 7.67
N ILE A 68 2.15 -10.18 7.55
CA ILE A 68 2.89 -10.14 6.28
C ILE A 68 3.30 -11.54 5.81
N ILE A 69 3.55 -12.47 6.74
CA ILE A 69 4.09 -13.80 6.44
C ILE A 69 3.05 -14.69 5.75
N SER A 70 1.79 -14.66 6.21
CA SER A 70 0.73 -15.50 5.64
C SER A 70 0.49 -15.22 4.13
N PRO A 71 0.28 -13.98 3.67
CA PRO A 71 0.18 -13.66 2.24
C PRO A 71 1.44 -14.02 1.44
N LEU A 72 2.63 -13.89 2.04
CA LEU A 72 3.88 -14.29 1.40
C LEU A 72 3.91 -15.80 1.16
N LEU A 73 3.53 -16.61 2.15
CA LEU A 73 3.44 -18.06 2.01
C LEU A 73 2.41 -18.48 0.95
N ILE A 74 1.23 -17.85 0.95
CA ILE A 74 0.21 -18.08 -0.10
C ILE A 74 0.79 -17.79 -1.49
N THR A 75 1.53 -16.68 -1.63
CA THR A 75 2.16 -16.31 -2.91
C THR A 75 3.20 -17.35 -3.34
N ILE A 76 4.07 -17.79 -2.42
CA ILE A 76 5.09 -18.80 -2.67
C ILE A 76 4.44 -20.11 -3.09
N VAL A 77 3.43 -20.59 -2.36
CA VAL A 77 2.71 -21.83 -2.67
C VAL A 77 2.05 -21.74 -4.05
N LEU A 78 1.34 -20.64 -4.34
CA LEU A 78 0.70 -20.43 -5.63
C LEU A 78 1.72 -20.48 -6.78
N TYR A 79 2.83 -19.74 -6.66
CA TYR A 79 3.80 -19.61 -7.75
C TYR A 79 4.60 -20.89 -7.94
N THR A 80 4.93 -21.56 -6.84
CA THR A 80 5.55 -22.90 -6.89
C THR A 80 4.60 -23.90 -7.55
N SER A 81 3.31 -23.86 -7.24
CA SER A 81 2.31 -24.74 -7.85
C SER A 81 2.17 -24.48 -9.35
N LEU A 82 2.20 -23.22 -9.79
CA LEU A 82 2.22 -22.88 -11.22
C LEU A 82 3.46 -23.42 -11.92
N LEU A 83 4.65 -23.25 -11.32
CA LEU A 83 5.90 -23.77 -11.88
C LEU A 83 5.93 -25.31 -11.92
N LEU A 84 5.33 -25.99 -10.95
CA LEU A 84 5.24 -27.45 -10.96
C LEU A 84 4.21 -27.96 -11.99
N ALA A 85 3.07 -27.28 -12.12
CA ALA A 85 1.99 -27.67 -13.03
C ALA A 85 2.34 -27.45 -14.51
N PHE A 86 3.02 -26.35 -14.83
CA PHE A 86 3.36 -25.96 -16.20
C PHE A 86 4.83 -26.18 -16.54
N GLY A 87 5.63 -26.66 -15.59
CA GLY A 87 7.09 -26.76 -15.71
C GLY A 87 7.78 -25.39 -15.57
N PRO A 88 9.12 -25.38 -15.41
CA PRO A 88 9.92 -24.15 -15.36
C PRO A 88 10.10 -23.55 -16.77
N ASP A 89 9.00 -23.28 -17.48
CA ASP A 89 9.03 -22.60 -18.78
C ASP A 89 9.69 -21.22 -18.61
N PRO A 90 10.72 -20.88 -19.40
CA PRO A 90 11.33 -19.56 -19.40
C PRO A 90 10.32 -18.41 -19.51
N LYS A 91 9.23 -18.59 -20.26
CA LYS A 91 8.16 -17.59 -20.39
C LYS A 91 7.46 -17.35 -19.07
N LEU A 92 7.18 -18.41 -18.30
CA LEU A 92 6.53 -18.32 -17.00
C LEU A 92 7.47 -17.65 -15.98
N LEU A 93 8.75 -18.01 -16.00
CA LEU A 93 9.78 -17.40 -15.15
C LEU A 93 9.95 -15.90 -15.41
N VAL A 94 9.76 -15.44 -16.66
CA VAL A 94 9.77 -14.01 -17.02
C VAL A 94 8.44 -13.33 -16.70
N PHE A 95 7.32 -14.00 -16.97
CA PHE A 95 5.98 -13.44 -16.76
C PHE A 95 5.68 -13.16 -15.29
N LEU A 96 6.00 -14.10 -14.39
CA LEU A 96 5.64 -13.99 -12.97
C LEU A 96 6.20 -12.72 -12.29
N PRO A 97 7.48 -12.36 -12.42
CA PRO A 97 8.00 -11.09 -11.91
C PRO A 97 7.35 -9.86 -12.56
N ILE A 98 7.10 -9.89 -13.87
CA ILE A 98 6.50 -8.76 -14.60
C ILE A 98 5.10 -8.48 -14.06
N GLN A 99 4.26 -9.51 -13.91
CA GLN A 99 2.91 -9.29 -13.40
C GLN A 99 2.89 -8.89 -11.91
N ILE A 100 3.85 -9.35 -11.09
CA ILE A 100 4.03 -8.83 -9.72
C ILE A 100 4.30 -7.32 -9.78
N ALA A 101 5.28 -6.91 -10.58
CA ALA A 101 5.66 -5.51 -10.71
C ALA A 101 4.51 -4.66 -11.26
N PHE A 102 3.74 -5.19 -12.21
CA PHE A 102 2.55 -4.55 -12.75
C PHE A 102 1.46 -4.36 -11.70
N GLY A 103 1.20 -5.39 -10.87
CA GLY A 103 0.24 -5.29 -9.77
C GLY A 103 0.64 -4.25 -8.73
N TRP A 104 1.93 -4.17 -8.39
CA TRP A 104 2.44 -3.14 -7.47
C TRP A 104 2.31 -1.75 -8.10
N TRP A 105 2.70 -1.62 -9.37
CA TRP A 105 2.59 -0.38 -10.13
C TRP A 105 1.15 0.16 -10.18
N GLN A 106 0.16 -0.71 -10.38
CA GLN A 106 -1.24 -0.30 -10.44
C GLN A 106 -1.73 0.30 -9.12
N LEU A 107 -1.34 -0.31 -7.98
CA LEU A 107 -1.72 0.17 -6.66
C LEU A 107 -0.96 1.44 -6.27
N THR A 108 0.35 1.49 -6.54
CA THR A 108 1.16 2.70 -6.38
C THR A 108 0.62 3.85 -7.26
N SER A 109 0.12 3.55 -8.47
CA SER A 109 -0.51 4.57 -9.32
C SER A 109 -1.80 5.12 -8.74
N ALA A 110 -2.61 4.28 -8.08
CA ALA A 110 -3.80 4.73 -7.36
C ALA A 110 -3.41 5.67 -6.21
N ASN A 111 -2.50 5.24 -5.33
CA ASN A 111 -1.97 6.06 -4.23
C ASN A 111 -1.43 7.41 -4.74
N TYR A 112 -0.67 7.40 -5.84
CA TYR A 112 -0.11 8.61 -6.44
C TYR A 112 -1.19 9.60 -6.87
N ILE A 113 -2.23 9.14 -7.56
CA ILE A 113 -3.29 10.01 -8.07
C ILE A 113 -4.16 10.51 -6.91
N GLU A 114 -4.52 9.61 -5.99
CA GLU A 114 -5.43 9.88 -4.90
C GLU A 114 -4.86 10.83 -3.83
N HIS A 115 -3.52 10.92 -3.73
CA HIS A 115 -2.85 11.79 -2.75
C HIS A 115 -1.96 12.87 -3.37
N TYR A 116 -2.12 13.16 -4.66
CA TYR A 116 -1.22 14.07 -5.36
C TYR A 116 -1.21 15.49 -4.79
N GLY A 117 -0.09 15.88 -4.19
CA GLY A 117 0.15 17.27 -3.77
C GLY A 117 -0.70 17.73 -2.58
N LEU A 118 -1.36 16.81 -1.88
CA LEU A 118 -2.18 17.09 -0.71
C LEU A 118 -1.33 16.99 0.56
N LEU A 119 -1.47 17.98 1.44
CA LEU A 119 -0.72 18.04 2.69
C LEU A 119 -1.60 18.61 3.81
N ARG A 120 -1.61 17.91 4.94
CA ARG A 120 -2.23 18.34 6.19
C ARG A 120 -1.39 19.40 6.84
N GLU A 121 -2.07 20.38 7.41
CA GLU A 121 -1.40 21.40 8.23
C GLU A 121 -0.87 20.81 9.53
N LYS A 122 0.32 21.25 9.92
CA LYS A 122 0.91 20.95 11.23
C LYS A 122 0.51 22.05 12.20
N MET A 123 -0.18 21.66 13.27
CA MET A 123 -0.69 22.56 14.30
C MET A 123 0.44 23.02 15.25
N ALA A 124 0.15 24.05 16.06
CA ALA A 124 1.11 24.63 17.00
C ALA A 124 1.63 23.64 18.07
N ASP A 125 0.86 22.60 18.39
CA ASP A 125 1.25 21.53 19.31
C ASP A 125 2.15 20.45 18.66
N GLY A 126 2.48 20.61 17.38
CA GLY A 126 3.31 19.70 16.60
C GLY A 126 2.56 18.50 16.01
N ARG A 127 1.25 18.37 16.22
CA ARG A 127 0.41 17.33 15.60
C ARG A 127 -0.15 17.80 14.26
N TYR A 128 -0.46 16.87 13.36
CA TYR A 128 -1.19 17.19 12.13
C TYR A 128 -2.69 17.34 12.42
N GLU A 129 -3.35 18.26 11.72
CA GLU A 129 -4.82 18.37 11.74
C GLU A 129 -5.49 17.04 11.39
N ARG A 130 -6.72 16.75 11.80
CA ARG A 130 -7.37 15.46 11.47
C ARG A 130 -7.47 15.25 9.95
N ALA A 131 -7.40 14.00 9.48
CA ALA A 131 -7.73 13.67 8.09
C ALA A 131 -9.17 14.16 7.75
N GLN A 132 -9.33 14.72 6.56
CA GLN A 132 -10.56 15.36 6.06
C GLN A 132 -10.71 14.99 4.60
N PRO A 133 -11.90 15.10 3.99
CA PRO A 133 -12.10 14.75 2.60
C PRO A 133 -11.10 15.42 1.64
N ARG A 134 -10.75 16.69 1.88
CA ARG A 134 -9.75 17.44 1.09
C ARG A 134 -8.31 16.88 1.13
N HIS A 135 -8.03 15.88 1.95
CA HIS A 135 -6.72 15.21 2.03
C HIS A 135 -6.62 13.99 1.10
N SER A 136 -7.59 13.84 0.20
CA SER A 136 -7.61 12.85 -0.87
C SER A 136 -8.37 13.39 -2.08
N TRP A 137 -8.00 12.94 -3.26
CA TRP A 137 -8.76 13.18 -4.49
C TRP A 137 -9.81 12.10 -4.68
N ASN A 138 -10.94 12.47 -5.30
CA ASN A 138 -11.99 11.54 -5.70
C ASN A 138 -12.22 11.60 -7.21
N SER A 139 -12.79 10.53 -7.75
CA SER A 139 -13.37 10.51 -9.10
C SER A 139 -14.76 9.89 -9.08
N ASN A 140 -15.75 10.66 -9.53
CA ASN A 140 -17.17 10.29 -9.44
C ASN A 140 -17.70 9.61 -10.72
N HIS A 141 -16.82 9.05 -11.54
CA HIS A 141 -17.23 8.40 -12.80
C HIS A 141 -17.79 7.00 -12.54
N ILE A 142 -19.01 6.72 -13.04
CA ILE A 142 -19.74 5.47 -12.78
C ILE A 142 -18.96 4.24 -13.25
N ALA A 143 -18.46 4.25 -14.49
CA ALA A 143 -17.74 3.10 -15.05
C ALA A 143 -16.49 2.76 -14.24
N SER A 144 -15.68 3.78 -13.93
CA SER A 144 -14.50 3.62 -13.10
C SER A 144 -14.87 3.11 -11.70
N ASN A 145 -15.96 3.61 -11.11
CA ASN A 145 -16.38 3.21 -9.76
C ASN A 145 -16.82 1.75 -9.73
N LEU A 146 -17.46 1.25 -10.79
CA LEU A 146 -17.80 -0.16 -10.89
C LEU A 146 -16.55 -1.03 -11.10
N ILE A 147 -15.64 -0.62 -11.98
CA ILE A 147 -14.43 -1.40 -12.31
C ILE A 147 -13.46 -1.49 -11.13
N LEU A 148 -13.28 -0.39 -10.39
CA LEU A 148 -12.35 -0.31 -9.27
C LEU A 148 -13.06 -0.44 -7.91
N PHE A 149 -14.27 -1.00 -7.88
CA PHE A 149 -15.03 -1.25 -6.64
C PHE A 149 -15.11 -0.02 -5.71
N HIS A 150 -15.43 1.14 -6.29
CA HIS A 150 -15.58 2.44 -5.64
C HIS A 150 -14.30 2.99 -5.00
N LEU A 151 -13.13 2.47 -5.35
CA LEU A 151 -11.84 2.98 -4.88
C LEU A 151 -11.70 4.50 -5.08
N GLN A 152 -12.33 5.05 -6.13
CA GLN A 152 -12.28 6.50 -6.41
C GLN A 152 -13.10 7.36 -5.45
N ARG A 153 -13.90 6.80 -4.55
CA ARG A 153 -14.52 7.53 -3.43
C ARG A 153 -13.56 7.55 -2.23
N HIS A 154 -12.30 7.85 -2.51
CA HIS A 154 -11.20 7.69 -1.57
C HIS A 154 -11.33 8.55 -0.32
N SER A 155 -11.92 9.74 -0.43
CA SER A 155 -12.20 10.59 0.74
C SER A 155 -13.15 9.96 1.73
N ASP A 156 -14.16 9.24 1.24
CA ASP A 156 -15.13 8.55 2.09
C ASP A 156 -14.48 7.34 2.78
N HIS A 157 -13.65 6.60 2.03
CA HIS A 157 -12.80 5.54 2.55
C HIS A 157 -11.85 6.02 3.64
N HIS A 158 -11.23 7.20 3.51
CA HIS A 158 -10.40 7.81 4.55
C HIS A 158 -11.18 8.38 5.73
N ALA A 159 -12.44 8.75 5.52
CA ALA A 159 -13.32 9.20 6.59
C ALA A 159 -13.84 8.03 7.44
N ASN A 160 -14.02 6.86 6.84
CA ASN A 160 -14.57 5.64 7.45
C ASN A 160 -13.69 4.39 7.18
N PRO A 161 -12.44 4.36 7.68
CA PRO A 161 -11.49 3.26 7.48
C PRO A 161 -11.80 2.00 8.29
#